data_AF-S2E9X0-F1
#
_entry.id   AF-S2E9X0-F1
#
_cell.length_a   1.000
_cell.length_b   1.000
_cell.length_c   1.000
_cell.angle_alpha   90.00
_cell.angle_beta   90.00
_cell.angle_gamma   90.00
#
_symmetry.space_group_name_H-M   'P 1'
#
loop_
_entity.id
_entity.type
_entity.pdbx_description
1 polymer ?
#
loop_
_entity_poly.entity_id
_entity_poly.type
_entity_poly.pdbx_seq_one_letter_code
_entity_poly.pdbx_strand_id
1 'polypeptide(L)'
;MSNFEKSVKYFKEGKFQDSLELINTCIHEESSNLEYYFFRARVQSRIGNYDGSLKDFDHLISLEPFNPTFISDRAVVLHLLERNDEAMEEFDRAINLEPGNPYRYSSRAYFKDRIGDLQGAIADYEKAIELDPEDAVAYNNKGLVEEKLGYQSRSKKSFEKADDLVGYKPKKESSKADALPPIGDKPTNGSDRISMEPMDPNEVPRKITLSGYLNTLKSVFTDKTTQREFLDFIKAGFKKKND
;
A
#
# COMPACT_ATOMS: atom_id res chain seq x y z
N MET A 1 5.24 18.84 -24.53
CA MET A 1 4.67 17.80 -23.66
C MET A 1 3.16 17.88 -23.77
N SER A 2 2.51 16.83 -24.28
CA SER A 2 1.06 16.76 -24.44
C SER A 2 0.34 16.82 -23.09
N ASN A 3 -0.97 17.11 -23.08
CA ASN A 3 -1.77 17.08 -21.85
C ASN A 3 -1.72 15.70 -21.19
N PHE A 4 -1.71 14.63 -22.00
CA PHE A 4 -1.57 13.27 -21.53
C PHE A 4 -0.21 13.02 -20.83
N GLU A 5 0.90 13.39 -21.46
CA GLU A 5 2.24 13.22 -20.88
C GLU A 5 2.40 14.01 -19.56
N LYS A 6 1.83 15.22 -19.50
CA LYS A 6 1.80 16.02 -18.26
C LYS A 6 0.95 15.35 -17.18
N SER A 7 -0.20 14.77 -17.55
CA SER A 7 -1.06 14.03 -16.64
C SER A 7 -0.32 12.82 -16.04
N VAL A 8 0.36 12.03 -16.88
CA VAL A 8 1.20 10.90 -16.45
C VAL A 8 2.30 11.35 -15.49
N LYS A 9 2.95 12.48 -15.78
CA LYS A 9 3.96 13.06 -14.88
C LYS A 9 3.36 13.43 -13.52
N TYR A 10 2.22 14.12 -13.49
CA TYR A 10 1.55 14.49 -12.24
C TYR A 10 1.09 13.29 -11.43
N PHE A 11 0.59 12.24 -12.09
CA PHE A 11 0.28 10.98 -11.41
C PHE A 11 1.51 10.38 -10.70
N LYS A 12 2.67 10.36 -11.38
CA LYS A 12 3.93 9.87 -10.78
C LYS A 12 4.41 10.73 -9.62
N GLU A 13 4.14 12.03 -9.66
CA GLU A 13 4.45 12.98 -8.58
C GLU A 13 3.42 12.95 -7.42
N GLY A 14 2.36 12.14 -7.53
CA GLY A 14 1.29 12.08 -6.53
C GLY A 14 0.27 13.22 -6.62
N LYS A 15 0.36 14.08 -7.65
CA LYS A 15 -0.58 15.18 -7.93
C LYS A 15 -1.80 14.67 -8.67
N PHE A 16 -2.60 13.84 -8.00
CA PHE A 16 -3.69 13.11 -8.66
C PHE A 16 -4.81 14.04 -9.15
N GLN A 17 -5.12 15.13 -8.44
CA GLN A 17 -6.15 16.09 -8.87
C GLN A 17 -5.72 16.83 -10.15
N ASP A 18 -4.49 17.36 -10.20
CA ASP A 18 -3.95 18.00 -11.41
C ASP A 18 -3.89 17.01 -12.59
N SER A 19 -3.57 15.75 -12.32
CA SER A 19 -3.60 14.68 -13.32
C SER A 19 -5.02 14.43 -13.83
N LEU A 20 -6.03 14.43 -12.94
CA LEU A 20 -7.43 14.24 -13.29
C LEU A 20 -7.97 15.36 -14.19
N GLU A 21 -7.59 16.62 -13.92
CA GLU A 21 -7.98 17.75 -14.76
C GLU A 21 -7.42 17.63 -16.19
N LEU A 22 -6.15 17.28 -16.30
CA LEU A 22 -5.49 17.12 -17.60
C LEU A 22 -6.07 15.93 -18.39
N ILE A 23 -6.34 14.79 -17.74
CA ILE A 23 -6.91 13.64 -18.45
C ILE A 23 -8.35 13.88 -18.87
N ASN A 24 -9.13 14.64 -18.11
CA ASN A 24 -10.47 15.07 -18.52
C ASN A 24 -10.42 15.96 -19.77
N THR A 25 -9.43 16.87 -19.84
CA THR A 25 -9.20 17.67 -21.06
C THR A 25 -8.89 16.78 -22.26
N CYS A 26 -8.01 15.77 -22.10
CA CYS A 26 -7.71 14.83 -23.18
C CYS A 26 -8.96 14.08 -23.67
N ILE A 27 -9.83 13.62 -22.77
CA ILE A 27 -11.08 12.93 -23.12
C ILE A 27 -12.07 13.88 -23.83
N HIS A 28 -12.10 15.15 -23.44
CA HIS A 28 -12.95 16.14 -24.12
C HIS A 28 -12.48 16.40 -25.56
N GLU A 29 -11.17 16.46 -25.78
CA GLU A 29 -10.56 16.68 -27.11
C GLU A 29 -10.66 15.44 -28.00
N GLU A 30 -10.44 14.24 -27.45
CA GLU A 30 -10.45 12.97 -28.19
C GLU A 30 -11.17 11.87 -27.40
N SER A 31 -12.50 11.89 -27.46
CA SER A 31 -13.37 10.99 -26.68
C SER A 31 -13.34 9.51 -27.08
N SER A 32 -12.71 9.16 -28.21
CA SER A 32 -12.59 7.77 -28.68
C SER A 32 -11.34 7.05 -28.16
N ASN A 33 -10.41 7.77 -27.52
CA ASN A 33 -9.14 7.17 -27.09
C ASN A 33 -9.30 6.42 -25.75
N LEU A 34 -9.31 5.09 -25.82
CA LEU A 34 -9.49 4.21 -24.66
C LEU A 34 -8.37 4.33 -23.62
N GLU A 35 -7.15 4.69 -24.06
CA GLU A 35 -6.03 4.90 -23.14
C GLU A 35 -6.35 6.02 -22.14
N TYR A 36 -7.11 7.03 -22.55
CA TYR A 36 -7.46 8.14 -21.67
C TYR A 36 -8.45 7.73 -20.58
N TYR A 37 -9.46 6.94 -20.90
CA TYR A 37 -10.38 6.39 -19.90
C TYR A 37 -9.66 5.41 -18.97
N PHE A 38 -8.80 4.56 -19.52
CA PHE A 38 -8.00 3.63 -18.72
C PHE A 38 -7.09 4.35 -17.74
N PHE A 39 -6.43 5.42 -18.19
CA PHE A 39 -5.60 6.24 -17.32
C PHE A 39 -6.43 7.02 -16.31
N ARG A 40 -7.58 7.58 -16.71
CA ARG A 40 -8.48 8.29 -15.80
C ARG A 40 -9.04 7.38 -14.71
N ALA A 41 -9.42 6.14 -15.03
CA ALA A 41 -9.87 5.15 -14.06
C ALA A 41 -8.79 4.93 -12.98
N ARG A 42 -7.54 4.72 -13.39
CA ARG A 42 -6.40 4.58 -12.47
C ARG A 42 -6.17 5.82 -11.61
N VAL A 43 -6.26 7.02 -12.17
CA VAL A 43 -6.16 8.30 -11.43
C VAL A 43 -7.28 8.40 -10.40
N GLN A 44 -8.52 8.13 -10.80
CA GLN A 44 -9.69 8.17 -9.92
C GLN A 44 -9.59 7.16 -8.77
N SER A 45 -9.09 5.95 -9.02
CA SER A 45 -8.78 4.97 -7.97
C SER A 45 -7.77 5.51 -6.96
N ARG A 46 -6.75 6.26 -7.39
CA ARG A 46 -5.77 6.87 -6.46
C ARG A 46 -6.36 8.00 -5.62
N ILE A 47 -7.38 8.69 -6.14
CA ILE A 47 -8.10 9.76 -5.43
C ILE A 47 -9.13 9.19 -4.44
N GLY A 48 -9.53 7.93 -4.60
CA GLY A 48 -10.63 7.32 -3.85
C GLY A 48 -12.00 7.50 -4.51
N ASN A 49 -12.05 8.01 -5.75
CA ASN A 49 -13.28 8.06 -6.54
C ASN A 49 -13.51 6.72 -7.24
N TYR A 50 -13.82 5.69 -6.46
CA TYR A 50 -13.95 4.32 -6.97
C TYR A 50 -15.17 4.14 -7.87
N ASP A 51 -16.29 4.82 -7.62
CA ASP A 51 -17.46 4.79 -8.51
C ASP A 51 -17.17 5.38 -9.89
N GLY A 52 -16.41 6.49 -9.94
CA GLY A 52 -15.95 7.05 -11.21
C GLY A 52 -15.05 6.07 -11.95
N SER A 53 -14.09 5.48 -11.23
CA SER A 53 -13.14 4.52 -11.79
C SER A 53 -13.85 3.29 -12.36
N LEU A 54 -14.82 2.75 -11.62
CA LEU A 54 -15.63 1.63 -12.05
C LEU A 54 -16.42 1.94 -13.33
N LYS A 55 -16.99 3.15 -13.46
CA LYS A 55 -17.68 3.57 -14.68
C LYS A 55 -16.76 3.61 -15.91
N ASP A 56 -15.53 4.09 -15.74
CA ASP A 56 -14.55 4.08 -16.82
C ASP A 56 -14.15 2.65 -17.21
N PHE A 57 -13.96 1.76 -16.24
CA PHE A 57 -13.70 0.35 -16.53
C PHE A 57 -14.89 -0.38 -17.17
N ASP A 58 -16.12 -0.10 -16.74
CA ASP A 58 -17.33 -0.65 -17.35
C ASP A 58 -17.44 -0.18 -18.81
N HIS A 59 -17.12 1.09 -19.10
CA HIS A 59 -17.04 1.61 -20.46
C HIS A 59 -15.98 0.87 -21.30
N LEU A 60 -14.76 0.72 -20.77
CA LEU A 60 -13.67 0.02 -21.45
C LEU A 60 -14.03 -1.44 -21.77
N ILE A 61 -14.61 -2.16 -20.82
CA ILE A 61 -15.02 -3.56 -20.99
C ILE A 61 -16.21 -3.68 -21.96
N SER A 62 -17.09 -2.68 -22.02
CA SER A 62 -18.18 -2.68 -23.00
C SER A 62 -17.68 -2.61 -24.45
N LEU A 63 -16.51 -2.00 -24.67
CA LEU A 63 -15.86 -1.87 -25.97
C LEU A 63 -14.89 -3.02 -26.25
N GLU A 64 -14.16 -3.47 -25.24
CA GLU A 64 -13.20 -4.57 -25.33
C GLU A 64 -13.47 -5.65 -24.26
N PRO A 65 -14.51 -6.49 -24.44
CA PRO A 65 -14.98 -7.43 -23.41
C PRO A 65 -14.01 -8.59 -23.12
N PHE A 66 -12.95 -8.74 -23.91
CA PHE A 66 -11.94 -9.77 -23.75
C PHE A 66 -10.56 -9.18 -23.45
N ASN A 67 -10.48 -7.91 -23.03
CA ASN A 67 -9.23 -7.31 -22.59
C ASN A 67 -8.96 -7.68 -21.11
N PRO A 68 -8.02 -8.60 -20.84
CA PRO A 68 -7.77 -9.11 -19.49
C PRO A 68 -7.17 -8.04 -18.57
N THR A 69 -6.54 -6.99 -19.13
CA THR A 69 -6.00 -5.88 -18.35
C THR A 69 -7.13 -5.01 -17.80
N PHE A 70 -8.14 -4.67 -18.61
CA PHE A 70 -9.29 -3.91 -18.12
C PHE A 70 -10.10 -4.69 -17.08
N ILE A 71 -10.31 -5.99 -17.31
CA ILE A 71 -11.02 -6.88 -16.39
C ILE A 71 -10.27 -6.98 -15.04
N SER A 72 -8.95 -7.22 -15.08
CA SER A 72 -8.14 -7.35 -13.87
C SER A 72 -8.02 -6.03 -13.08
N ASP A 73 -7.85 -4.89 -13.75
CA ASP A 73 -7.79 -3.60 -13.08
C ASP A 73 -9.16 -3.20 -12.50
N ARG A 74 -10.26 -3.56 -13.18
CA ARG A 74 -11.62 -3.42 -12.65
C ARG A 74 -11.84 -4.25 -11.38
N ALA A 75 -11.33 -5.49 -11.35
CA ALA A 75 -11.39 -6.34 -10.16
C ALA A 75 -10.74 -5.66 -8.93
N VAL A 76 -9.62 -4.95 -9.13
CA VAL A 76 -9.00 -4.14 -8.06
C VAL A 76 -9.94 -3.05 -7.55
N VAL A 77 -10.65 -2.35 -8.45
CA VAL A 77 -11.62 -1.31 -8.05
C VAL A 77 -12.82 -1.91 -7.33
N LEU A 78 -13.32 -3.07 -7.77
CA LEU A 78 -14.39 -3.79 -7.07
C LEU A 78 -13.99 -4.16 -5.65
N HIS A 79 -12.76 -4.64 -5.45
CA HIS A 79 -12.23 -4.90 -4.11
C HIS A 79 -12.17 -3.63 -3.24
N LEU A 80 -11.75 -2.49 -3.81
CA LEU A 80 -11.73 -1.20 -3.09
C LEU A 80 -13.14 -0.69 -2.73
N LEU A 81 -14.17 -1.17 -3.43
CA LEU A 81 -15.59 -0.97 -3.12
C LEU A 81 -16.18 -2.07 -2.20
N GLU A 82 -15.34 -2.94 -1.63
CA GLU A 82 -15.72 -4.08 -0.78
C GLU A 82 -16.58 -5.14 -1.51
N ARG A 83 -16.61 -5.12 -2.85
CA ARG A 83 -17.33 -6.09 -3.70
C ARG A 83 -16.42 -7.27 -4.03
N ASN A 84 -15.99 -7.99 -3.00
CA ASN A 84 -14.96 -9.02 -3.10
C ASN A 84 -15.35 -10.23 -3.95
N ASP A 85 -16.62 -10.65 -3.93
CA ASP A 85 -17.08 -11.79 -4.73
C ASP A 85 -16.98 -11.48 -6.23
N GLU A 86 -17.45 -10.31 -6.65
CA GLU A 86 -17.33 -9.85 -8.04
C GLU A 86 -15.88 -9.61 -8.46
N ALA A 87 -15.04 -9.13 -7.55
CA ALA A 87 -13.60 -9.00 -7.80
C ALA A 87 -12.96 -10.36 -8.08
N MET A 88 -13.31 -11.40 -7.31
CA MET A 88 -12.79 -12.76 -7.52
C MET A 88 -13.20 -13.31 -8.90
N GLU A 89 -14.46 -13.15 -9.29
CA GLU A 89 -14.96 -13.58 -10.60
C GLU A 89 -14.19 -12.91 -11.75
N GLU A 90 -13.91 -11.60 -11.64
CA GLU A 90 -13.19 -10.87 -12.67
C GLU A 90 -11.69 -11.25 -12.71
N PHE A 91 -11.06 -11.51 -11.55
CA PHE A 91 -9.70 -12.07 -11.53
C PHE A 91 -9.64 -13.45 -12.19
N ASP A 92 -10.59 -14.32 -11.91
CA ASP A 92 -10.69 -15.65 -12.53
C ASP A 92 -10.90 -15.54 -14.05
N ARG A 93 -11.77 -14.63 -14.48
CA ARG A 93 -11.98 -14.32 -15.90
C ARG A 93 -10.71 -13.83 -16.58
N ALA A 94 -9.96 -12.92 -15.96
CA ALA A 94 -8.71 -12.41 -16.53
C ALA A 94 -7.64 -13.52 -16.66
N ILE A 95 -7.55 -14.42 -15.68
CA ILE A 95 -6.67 -15.61 -15.75
C ILE A 95 -7.11 -16.56 -16.87
N ASN A 96 -8.40 -16.80 -17.04
CA ASN A 96 -8.91 -17.66 -18.10
C ASN A 96 -8.61 -17.12 -19.52
N LEU A 97 -8.56 -15.79 -19.67
CA LEU A 97 -8.18 -15.14 -20.92
C LEU A 97 -6.66 -15.19 -21.18
N GLU A 98 -5.83 -15.13 -20.14
CA GLU A 98 -4.37 -15.19 -20.24
C GLU A 98 -3.75 -16.17 -19.24
N PRO A 99 -3.95 -17.50 -19.41
CA PRO A 99 -3.52 -18.48 -18.42
C PRO A 99 -2.00 -18.64 -18.32
N GLY A 100 -1.25 -18.14 -19.30
CA GLY A 100 0.22 -18.13 -19.33
C GLY A 100 0.85 -16.81 -18.89
N ASN A 101 0.05 -15.83 -18.44
CA ASN A 101 0.58 -14.54 -18.00
C ASN A 101 0.79 -14.54 -16.46
N PRO A 102 2.04 -14.51 -15.96
CA PRO A 102 2.34 -14.56 -14.53
C PRO A 102 1.68 -13.41 -13.75
N TYR A 103 1.54 -12.24 -14.37
CA TYR A 103 0.94 -11.06 -13.74
C TYR A 103 -0.50 -11.27 -13.30
N ARG A 104 -1.26 -12.14 -14.00
CA ARG A 104 -2.66 -12.44 -13.65
C ARG A 104 -2.76 -13.18 -12.32
N TYR A 105 -1.88 -14.16 -12.12
CA TYR A 105 -1.78 -14.89 -10.86
C TYR A 105 -1.24 -13.99 -9.75
N SER A 106 -0.18 -13.21 -9.98
CA SER A 106 0.33 -12.26 -8.98
C SER A 106 -0.73 -11.24 -8.54
N SER A 107 -1.57 -10.75 -9.46
CA SER A 107 -2.64 -9.81 -9.14
C SER A 107 -3.74 -10.46 -8.28
N ARG A 108 -4.20 -11.67 -8.64
CA ARG A 108 -5.17 -12.42 -7.83
C ARG A 108 -4.59 -12.84 -6.48
N ALA A 109 -3.31 -13.20 -6.43
CA ALA A 109 -2.60 -13.53 -5.19
C ALA A 109 -2.56 -12.34 -4.23
N TYR A 110 -2.25 -11.15 -4.73
CA TYR A 110 -2.32 -9.92 -3.94
C TYR A 110 -3.72 -9.69 -3.38
N PHE A 111 -4.76 -9.84 -4.21
CA PHE A 111 -6.14 -9.72 -3.76
C PHE A 111 -6.50 -10.76 -2.69
N LYS A 112 -6.18 -12.04 -2.89
CA LYS A 112 -6.39 -13.13 -1.92
C LYS A 112 -5.72 -12.86 -0.58
N ASP A 113 -4.50 -12.33 -0.60
CA ASP A 113 -3.81 -11.90 0.62
C ASP A 113 -4.61 -10.80 1.36
N ARG A 114 -5.18 -9.83 0.63
CA ARG A 114 -5.98 -8.74 1.21
C ARG A 114 -7.30 -9.19 1.80
N ILE A 115 -7.91 -10.24 1.28
CA ILE A 115 -9.16 -10.81 1.82
C ILE A 115 -8.92 -11.96 2.82
N GLY A 116 -7.66 -12.30 3.11
CA GLY A 116 -7.28 -13.31 4.12
C GLY A 116 -7.20 -14.75 3.61
N ASP A 117 -7.37 -15.01 2.31
CA ASP A 117 -7.08 -16.30 1.69
C ASP A 117 -5.56 -16.47 1.47
N LEU A 118 -4.82 -16.59 2.57
CA LEU A 118 -3.36 -16.63 2.54
C LEU A 118 -2.82 -17.88 1.82
N GLN A 119 -3.52 -19.02 1.94
CA GLN A 119 -3.10 -20.25 1.24
C GLN A 119 -3.35 -20.14 -0.27
N GLY A 120 -4.51 -19.61 -0.68
CA GLY A 120 -4.78 -19.36 -2.10
C GLY A 120 -3.85 -18.31 -2.70
N ALA A 121 -3.46 -17.29 -1.92
CA ALA A 121 -2.46 -16.31 -2.33
C ALA A 121 -1.08 -16.95 -2.57
N ILE A 122 -0.63 -17.84 -1.67
CA ILE A 122 0.63 -18.60 -1.87
C ILE A 122 0.55 -19.43 -3.15
N ALA A 123 -0.55 -20.15 -3.37
CA ALA A 123 -0.72 -20.99 -4.56
C ALA A 123 -0.65 -20.17 -5.86
N ASP A 124 -1.27 -18.98 -5.88
CA ASP A 124 -1.22 -18.10 -7.04
C ASP A 124 0.17 -17.48 -7.25
N TYR A 125 0.86 -17.07 -6.18
CA TYR A 125 2.26 -16.64 -6.32
C TYR A 125 3.17 -17.77 -6.79
N GLU A 126 2.95 -19.01 -6.34
CA GLU A 126 3.68 -20.18 -6.85
C GLU A 126 3.44 -20.39 -8.34
N LYS A 127 2.21 -20.21 -8.81
CA LYS A 127 1.91 -20.30 -10.25
C LYS A 127 2.53 -19.16 -11.04
N ALA A 128 2.54 -17.93 -10.51
CA ALA A 128 3.21 -16.80 -11.12
C ALA A 128 4.73 -17.06 -11.27
N ILE A 129 5.37 -17.58 -10.21
CA ILE A 129 6.80 -17.93 -10.18
C ILE A 129 7.12 -19.09 -11.13
N GLU A 130 6.21 -20.06 -11.29
CA GLU A 130 6.38 -21.14 -12.28
C GLU A 130 6.42 -20.59 -13.71
N LEU A 131 5.61 -19.57 -14.00
CA LEU A 131 5.52 -18.92 -15.31
C LEU A 131 6.66 -17.91 -15.54
N ASP A 132 7.10 -17.21 -14.49
CA ASP A 132 8.25 -16.31 -14.50
C ASP A 132 9.16 -16.54 -13.27
N PRO A 133 10.18 -17.40 -13.41
CA PRO A 133 11.10 -17.72 -12.31
C PRO A 133 12.02 -16.56 -11.89
N GLU A 134 12.05 -15.46 -12.63
CA GLU A 134 12.90 -14.29 -12.38
C GLU A 134 12.11 -13.10 -11.79
N ASP A 135 10.82 -13.27 -11.50
CA ASP A 135 10.00 -12.26 -10.82
C ASP A 135 10.32 -12.18 -9.32
N ALA A 136 11.32 -11.37 -8.98
CA ALA A 136 11.71 -11.10 -7.59
C ALA A 136 10.55 -10.55 -6.73
N VAL A 137 9.59 -9.83 -7.34
CA VAL A 137 8.45 -9.26 -6.61
C VAL A 137 7.48 -10.37 -6.18
N ALA A 138 7.23 -11.36 -7.05
CA ALA A 138 6.41 -12.52 -6.70
C ALA A 138 7.02 -13.34 -5.55
N TYR A 139 8.35 -13.57 -5.56
CA TYR A 139 9.03 -14.22 -4.43
C TYR A 139 8.91 -13.42 -3.14
N ASN A 140 9.15 -12.10 -3.19
CA ASN A 140 9.03 -11.25 -2.01
C ASN A 140 7.61 -11.27 -1.45
N ASN A 141 6.59 -11.11 -2.30
CA ASN A 141 5.20 -11.10 -1.86
C ASN A 141 4.77 -12.46 -1.31
N LYS A 142 5.18 -13.57 -1.94
CA LYS A 142 4.99 -14.91 -1.37
C LYS A 142 5.61 -15.02 0.02
N GLY A 143 6.84 -14.53 0.20
CA GLY A 143 7.54 -14.53 1.49
C GLY A 143 6.76 -13.78 2.58
N LEU A 144 6.16 -12.63 2.26
CA LEU A 144 5.30 -11.87 3.17
C LEU A 144 4.04 -12.66 3.57
N VAL A 145 3.39 -13.34 2.62
CA VAL A 145 2.21 -14.16 2.91
C VAL A 145 2.57 -15.39 3.74
N GLU A 146 3.70 -16.04 3.45
CA GLU A 146 4.24 -17.16 4.23
C GLU A 146 4.54 -16.74 5.68
N GLU A 147 5.06 -15.53 5.90
CA GLU A 147 5.29 -14.98 7.24
C GLU A 147 3.99 -14.78 8.02
N LYS A 148 2.93 -14.26 7.38
CA LYS A 148 1.59 -14.12 8.00
C LYS A 148 1.03 -15.46 8.48
N LEU A 149 1.39 -16.56 7.84
CA LEU A 149 1.03 -17.94 8.23
C LEU A 149 2.02 -18.58 9.22
N GLY A 150 3.09 -17.88 9.60
CA GLY A 150 4.14 -18.40 10.49
C GLY A 150 5.12 -19.37 9.83
N TYR A 151 5.16 -19.46 8.50
CA TYR A 151 6.07 -20.33 7.75
C TYR A 151 7.47 -19.73 7.62
N GLN A 152 8.11 -19.48 8.76
CA GLN A 152 9.40 -18.77 8.87
C GLN A 152 10.49 -19.31 7.94
N SER A 153 10.67 -20.64 7.87
CA SER A 153 11.69 -21.25 7.00
C SER A 153 11.38 -21.14 5.51
N ARG A 154 10.10 -21.10 5.13
CA ARG A 154 9.68 -20.94 3.72
C ARG A 154 9.81 -19.48 3.31
N SER A 155 9.28 -18.57 4.12
CA SER A 155 9.35 -17.13 3.93
C SER A 155 10.80 -16.65 3.74
N LYS A 156 11.71 -17.10 4.61
CA LYS A 156 13.15 -16.81 4.47
C LYS A 156 13.72 -17.23 3.10
N LYS A 157 13.40 -18.43 2.62
CA LYS A 157 13.85 -18.89 1.30
C LYS A 157 13.28 -18.04 0.17
N SER A 158 12.01 -17.67 0.28
CA SER A 158 11.35 -16.79 -0.69
C SER A 158 12.05 -15.42 -0.75
N PHE A 159 12.38 -14.81 0.40
CA PHE A 159 13.13 -13.56 0.44
C PHE A 159 14.56 -13.69 -0.09
N GLU A 160 15.29 -14.74 0.31
CA GLU A 160 16.66 -14.99 -0.19
C GLU A 160 16.68 -15.10 -1.73
N LYS A 161 15.69 -15.78 -2.31
CA LYS A 161 15.56 -15.87 -3.78
C LYS A 161 15.23 -14.52 -4.42
N ALA A 162 14.36 -13.71 -3.80
CA ALA A 162 14.08 -12.35 -4.28
C ALA A 162 15.33 -11.46 -4.27
N ASP A 163 16.10 -11.50 -3.18
CA ASP A 163 17.35 -10.76 -3.00
C ASP A 163 18.41 -11.18 -4.03
N ASP A 164 18.58 -12.48 -4.23
CA ASP A 164 19.52 -13.05 -5.20
C ASP A 164 19.21 -12.58 -6.63
N LEU A 165 17.93 -12.54 -7.01
CA LEU A 165 17.48 -12.10 -8.34
C LEU A 165 17.80 -10.62 -8.61
N VAL A 166 17.71 -9.75 -7.59
CA VAL A 166 18.02 -8.32 -7.72
C VAL A 166 19.46 -7.96 -7.35
N GLY A 167 20.27 -8.95 -6.96
CA GLY A 167 21.64 -8.75 -6.50
C GLY A 167 21.76 -7.99 -5.17
N TYR A 168 20.67 -7.90 -4.41
CA TYR A 168 20.70 -7.32 -3.07
C TYR A 168 21.41 -8.29 -2.13
N LYS A 169 22.31 -7.76 -1.31
CA LYS A 169 22.94 -8.52 -0.23
C LYS A 169 22.63 -7.81 1.07
N PRO A 170 21.83 -8.40 1.96
CA PRO A 170 21.61 -7.79 3.26
C PRO A 170 22.97 -7.62 3.92
N LYS A 171 23.27 -6.41 4.41
CA LYS A 171 24.41 -6.22 5.30
C LYS A 171 24.16 -7.16 6.46
N LYS A 172 25.05 -8.13 6.69
CA LYS A 172 25.00 -8.96 7.89
C LYS A 172 25.07 -8.01 9.07
N GLU A 173 23.92 -7.71 9.67
CA GLU A 173 23.89 -7.15 11.00
C GLU A 173 24.65 -8.14 11.87
N SER A 174 25.75 -7.68 12.47
CA SER A 174 26.42 -8.41 13.53
C SER A 174 25.35 -8.77 14.53
N SER A 175 25.19 -10.05 14.80
CA SER A 175 24.11 -10.63 15.60
C SER A 175 24.20 -10.30 17.11
N LYS A 176 24.50 -9.05 17.47
CA LYS A 176 24.46 -8.45 18.82
C LYS A 176 24.28 -6.92 18.69
N ALA A 177 23.21 -6.38 19.30
CA ALA A 177 22.69 -5.00 19.23
C ALA A 177 21.88 -4.73 17.93
N ASP A 178 20.55 -4.78 17.88
CA ASP A 178 19.52 -4.68 18.90
C ASP A 178 18.42 -5.69 18.56
N ALA A 179 18.21 -6.70 19.40
CA ALA A 179 16.93 -7.37 19.38
C ALA A 179 15.89 -6.30 19.69
N LEU A 180 14.96 -6.04 18.76
CA LEU A 180 13.72 -5.34 19.12
C LEU A 180 13.23 -5.99 20.41
N PRO A 181 13.00 -5.20 21.48
CA PRO A 181 12.60 -5.78 22.74
C PRO A 181 11.36 -6.63 22.49
N PRO A 182 11.30 -7.87 23.02
CA PRO A 182 10.10 -8.68 22.88
C PRO A 182 8.91 -7.86 23.38
N ILE A 183 7.80 -7.87 22.64
CA ILE A 183 6.54 -7.31 23.11
C ILE A 183 6.22 -8.06 24.40
N GLY A 184 6.51 -7.41 25.53
CA GLY A 184 6.58 -8.07 26.81
C GLY A 184 5.20 -8.45 27.30
N ASP A 185 4.93 -9.75 27.34
CA ASP A 185 3.85 -10.34 28.15
C ASP A 185 4.20 -10.20 29.63
N LYS A 186 4.12 -8.98 30.19
CA LYS A 186 3.74 -8.67 31.58
C LYS A 186 4.02 -7.20 31.94
N PRO A 187 3.09 -6.52 32.63
CA PRO A 187 3.27 -5.16 33.11
C PRO A 187 4.25 -5.14 34.31
N THR A 188 5.25 -4.25 34.24
CA THR A 188 6.13 -3.95 35.38
C THR A 188 5.40 -3.07 36.41
N ASN A 189 5.53 -3.42 37.69
CA ASN A 189 5.04 -2.64 38.82
C ASN A 189 5.91 -1.38 39.02
N GLY A 190 5.29 -0.20 39.18
CA GLY A 190 6.00 1.04 39.52
C GLY A 190 5.18 2.33 39.34
N SER A 191 4.32 2.60 40.33
CA SER A 191 3.89 3.91 40.87
C SER A 191 3.41 5.11 40.04
N ASP A 192 3.38 5.14 38.71
CA ASP A 192 2.74 6.26 37.97
C ASP A 192 1.78 5.77 36.88
N ARG A 193 0.76 5.00 37.28
CA ARG A 193 -0.41 4.78 36.43
C ARG A 193 -1.27 6.04 36.49
N ILE A 194 -1.20 6.87 35.44
CA ILE A 194 -2.35 7.72 35.10
C ILE A 194 -3.48 6.74 34.81
N SER A 195 -4.48 6.67 35.69
CA SER A 195 -5.69 5.89 35.47
C SER A 195 -6.44 6.50 34.29
N MET A 196 -6.16 6.03 33.09
CA MET A 196 -7.06 6.23 31.97
C MET A 196 -8.17 5.22 32.11
N GLU A 197 -9.34 5.68 32.51
CA GLU A 197 -10.57 4.90 32.38
C GLU A 197 -10.80 4.55 30.90
N PRO A 198 -11.40 3.39 30.59
CA PRO A 198 -11.76 3.04 29.23
C PRO A 198 -12.60 4.16 28.63
N MET A 199 -12.19 4.64 27.45
CA MET A 199 -12.89 5.70 26.74
C MET A 199 -14.32 5.23 26.41
N ASP A 200 -15.33 6.03 26.78
CA ASP A 200 -16.72 5.75 26.44
C ASP A 200 -16.86 5.73 24.91
N PRO A 201 -17.36 4.64 24.29
CA PRO A 201 -17.53 4.56 22.85
C PRO A 201 -18.45 5.65 22.26
N ASN A 202 -19.17 6.39 23.10
CA ASN A 202 -20.04 7.49 22.68
C ASN A 202 -19.46 8.89 22.99
N GLU A 203 -18.25 9.00 23.53
CA GLU A 203 -17.62 10.30 23.78
C GLU A 203 -17.04 10.89 22.47
N VAL A 204 -17.59 12.03 22.04
CA VAL A 204 -17.06 12.78 20.89
C VAL A 204 -15.66 13.32 21.25
N PRO A 205 -14.60 13.02 20.49
CA PRO A 205 -13.25 13.46 20.83
C PRO A 205 -13.19 14.99 20.91
N ARG A 206 -12.69 15.52 22.03
CA ARG A 206 -12.55 16.97 22.25
C ARG A 206 -11.65 17.54 21.15
N LYS A 207 -12.19 18.45 20.33
CA LYS A 207 -11.42 19.19 19.34
C LYS A 207 -10.26 19.90 20.04
N ILE A 208 -9.05 19.64 19.58
CA ILE A 208 -7.86 20.38 19.99
C ILE A 208 -8.06 21.82 19.57
N THR A 209 -8.26 22.72 20.53
CA THR A 209 -8.38 24.14 20.25
C THR A 209 -6.99 24.74 20.05
N LEU A 210 -6.90 25.76 19.18
CA LEU A 210 -5.66 26.49 18.96
C LEU A 210 -5.07 27.05 20.28
N SER A 211 -5.94 27.42 21.22
CA SER A 211 -5.56 27.86 22.55
C SER A 211 -4.93 26.74 23.40
N GLY A 212 -5.42 25.51 23.28
CA GLY A 212 -4.83 24.34 23.93
C GLY A 212 -3.43 24.06 23.39
N TYR A 213 -3.29 24.06 22.06
CA TYR A 213 -1.99 23.90 21.40
C TYR A 213 -0.97 24.98 21.82
N LEU A 214 -1.38 26.25 21.85
CA LEU A 214 -0.51 27.36 22.25
C LEU A 214 -0.12 27.32 23.73
N ASN A 215 -1.00 26.84 24.60
CA ASN A 215 -0.68 26.66 26.01
C ASN A 215 0.32 25.51 26.23
N THR A 216 0.18 24.40 25.51
CA THR A 216 1.17 23.30 25.51
C THR A 216 2.50 23.78 24.93
N LEU A 217 2.49 24.60 23.88
CA LEU A 217 3.72 25.18 23.35
C LEU A 217 4.40 26.09 24.38
N LYS A 218 3.61 26.89 25.11
CA LYS A 218 4.12 27.78 26.16
C LYS A 218 4.76 27.00 27.31
N SER A 219 4.20 25.85 27.70
CA SER A 219 4.77 25.04 28.79
C SER A 219 6.16 24.50 28.45
N VAL A 220 6.42 24.18 27.18
CA VAL A 220 7.75 23.75 26.71
C VAL A 220 8.83 24.82 26.93
N PHE A 221 8.46 26.11 26.91
CA PHE A 221 9.40 27.22 27.09
C PHE A 221 9.43 27.81 28.50
N THR A 222 8.50 27.43 29.38
CA THR A 222 8.47 27.91 30.77
C THR A 222 9.02 26.89 31.77
N ASP A 223 8.96 25.60 31.47
CA ASP A 223 9.56 24.56 32.31
C ASP A 223 10.99 24.25 31.86
N LYS A 224 11.96 24.43 32.77
CA LYS A 224 13.38 24.26 32.48
C LYS A 224 13.75 22.81 32.18
N THR A 225 13.01 21.84 32.71
CA THR A 225 13.24 20.41 32.47
C THR A 225 12.80 20.04 31.06
N THR A 226 11.57 20.40 30.70
CA THR A 226 10.98 20.18 29.36
C THR A 226 11.77 20.90 28.26
N GLN A 227 12.24 22.12 28.54
CA GLN A 227 13.09 22.86 27.61
C GLN A 227 14.42 22.13 27.33
N ARG A 228 15.00 21.48 28.35
CA ARG A 228 16.25 20.74 28.23
C ARG A 228 16.06 19.48 27.39
N GLU A 229 15.01 18.73 27.65
CA GLU A 229 14.65 17.53 26.88
C GLU A 229 14.37 17.87 25.40
N PHE A 230 13.67 18.97 25.14
CA PHE A 230 13.43 19.44 23.77
C PHE A 230 14.72 19.84 23.04
N LEU A 231 15.65 20.51 23.72
CA LEU A 231 16.94 20.87 23.14
C LEU A 231 17.84 19.66 22.89
N ASP A 232 17.82 18.66 23.77
CA ASP A 232 18.55 17.42 23.59
C ASP A 232 18.00 16.60 22.42
N PHE A 233 16.67 16.56 22.26
CA PHE A 233 16.01 15.99 21.10
C PHE A 233 16.44 16.66 19.79
N ILE A 234 16.43 18.01 19.74
CA ILE A 234 16.88 18.75 18.55
C ILE A 234 18.36 18.46 18.25
N LYS A 235 19.24 18.48 19.26
CA LYS A 235 20.68 18.20 19.07
C LYS A 235 20.93 16.77 18.57
N ALA A 236 20.20 15.79 19.06
CA ALA A 236 20.29 14.41 18.58
C ALA A 236 19.87 14.29 17.09
N GLY A 237 18.89 15.08 16.65
CA GLY A 237 18.48 15.15 15.24
C GLY A 237 19.54 15.74 14.31
N PHE A 238 20.32 16.74 14.77
CA PHE A 238 21.35 17.39 13.96
C PHE A 238 22.71 16.69 13.93
N LYS A 239 23.01 15.83 14.92
CA LYS A 239 24.30 15.13 14.99
C LYS A 239 24.44 13.98 13.98
N LYS A 240 23.38 13.63 13.25
CA LYS A 240 23.33 12.50 12.30
C LYS A 240 23.76 12.86 10.87
N LYS A 241 24.37 14.03 10.62
CA LYS A 241 24.68 14.52 9.26
C LYS A 241 26.15 14.81 8.92
N ASN A 242 27.09 14.60 9.83
CA ASN A 242 28.52 14.65 9.53
C ASN A 242 29.20 13.45 10.21
N ASP A 243 29.15 12.30 9.54
CA ASP A 243 30.15 11.22 9.54
C ASP A 243 29.81 10.26 8.40
#